data_AF-A0A7U6JH16-F1
#
_entry.id   AF-A0A7U6JH16-F1
#
_cell.length_a   1.000
_cell.length_b   1.000
_cell.length_c   1.000
_cell.angle_alpha   90.00
_cell.angle_beta   90.00
_cell.angle_gamma   90.00
#
_symmetry.space_group_name_H-M   'P 1'
#
loop_
_entity.id
_entity.type
_entity.pdbx_description
1 polymer ?
#
loop_
_entity_poly.entity_id
_entity_poly.type
_entity_poly.pdbx_seq_one_letter_code
_entity_poly.pdbx_strand_id
1 'polypeptide(L)'
;MSKYFFVFLAMGMLIGANARADDAERTLHGIMTDIQKYETRFSGQTQPNKASVRRTLKLLGIRRQSLDSLADHNSPQWKEADQRCNALVNRLNAYLGATASTTAPARQTTRTAPAQKPAPSTAQMMSHDRVRLKKLKRDLDSLASTLDKGGIKPFQDPDYVSRYTQAADRYEQTLNRYSAFQEDPDVQAATQSLNTVRQMLAFGRQQSAREMAGMGDVQATLKKLDAQMHALKLPEPPGIPLKKGQARAWLLALAKVQKQAQTAAKPLSEIRQKAHLPNNRFTVEQGAPYDQQDVARIQRGFASISAKANEALRTFSQYLQANLDQAPRTLDSINAYDPANPDKRTSWFLGKGRAQEVVAQLQAVETLATEAADFSALLGNKQQQAQRQALATRARQAQSNYLKKRDIALSRTRMPAPASDNSGLLEIARKTLSKPKYGVGRIERLVIVSNKEHRSRETSEEKFHDVDVSLDGTVTLTGTKTTYHYEWDQYQVATAEPDGDKYYIYYNTLKYFTSGASTTPLNHWILGKRFQGSEILEGNIDN
;
A
#
# COMPACT_ATOMS: atom_id res chain seq x y z
N MET A 1 -17.10 23.36 12.29
CA MET A 1 -16.25 23.12 13.47
C MET A 1 -16.32 21.64 13.81
N SER A 2 -15.24 20.90 13.54
CA SER A 2 -15.15 19.45 13.75
C SER A 2 -14.26 19.19 14.95
N LYS A 3 -14.78 18.50 15.96
CA LYS A 3 -14.02 18.01 17.12
C LYS A 3 -14.54 16.64 17.51
N TYR A 4 -14.22 15.59 16.76
CA TYR A 4 -14.15 14.20 17.25
C TYR A 4 -13.31 13.38 16.29
N PHE A 5 -11.98 13.44 16.43
CA PHE A 5 -11.07 12.55 15.70
C PHE A 5 -9.71 12.44 16.41
N PHE A 6 -9.68 11.95 17.65
CA PHE A 6 -8.40 11.66 18.32
C PHE A 6 -8.54 10.69 19.50
N VAL A 7 -8.95 9.43 19.25
CA VAL A 7 -8.61 8.30 20.14
C VAL A 7 -8.62 7.03 19.30
N PHE A 8 -7.47 6.62 18.73
CA PHE A 8 -7.15 5.23 18.36
C PHE A 8 -5.68 5.17 17.89
N LEU A 9 -4.75 5.52 18.78
CA LEU A 9 -3.31 5.38 18.55
C LEU A 9 -2.58 4.99 19.83
N ALA A 10 -2.90 3.83 20.41
CA ALA A 10 -2.16 3.27 21.55
C ALA A 10 -2.30 1.75 21.72
N MET A 11 -2.50 0.98 20.64
CA MET A 11 -2.66 -0.49 20.74
C MET A 11 -1.87 -1.25 19.67
N GLY A 12 -0.67 -0.75 19.34
CA GLY A 12 0.19 -1.32 18.29
C GLY A 12 1.67 -1.47 18.66
N MET A 13 2.04 -1.33 19.94
CA MET A 13 3.42 -1.51 20.43
C MET A 13 3.53 -2.53 21.58
N LEU A 14 2.75 -3.61 21.55
CA LEU A 14 2.89 -4.72 22.52
C LEU A 14 3.03 -6.11 21.87
N ILE A 15 3.07 -6.21 20.53
CA ILE A 15 3.18 -7.49 19.82
C ILE A 15 4.64 -7.86 19.48
N GLY A 16 5.60 -6.95 19.70
CA GLY A 16 7.03 -7.18 19.41
C GLY A 16 7.90 -7.67 20.59
N ALA A 17 7.39 -7.65 21.82
CA ALA A 17 8.17 -8.05 23.00
C ALA A 17 8.10 -9.56 23.29
N ASN A 18 6.96 -10.21 22.99
CA ASN A 18 6.75 -11.63 23.34
C ASN A 18 7.56 -12.58 22.44
N ALA A 19 7.76 -12.26 21.15
CA ALA A 19 8.53 -13.12 20.24
C ALA A 19 10.03 -13.17 20.58
N ARG A 20 10.60 -12.12 21.20
CA ARG A 20 12.01 -12.11 21.65
C ARG A 20 12.22 -12.80 22.99
N ALA A 21 11.21 -12.79 23.87
CA ALA A 21 11.24 -13.52 25.13
C ALA A 21 11.25 -15.04 24.89
N ASP A 22 10.41 -15.52 23.96
CA ASP A 22 10.31 -16.94 23.61
C ASP A 22 11.63 -17.53 23.05
N ASP A 23 12.37 -16.75 22.25
CA ASP A 23 13.65 -17.19 21.67
C ASP A 23 14.79 -17.22 22.71
N ALA A 24 14.79 -16.28 23.65
CA ALA A 24 15.75 -16.24 24.75
C ALA A 24 15.54 -17.43 25.71
N GLU A 25 14.28 -17.73 26.04
CA GLU A 25 13.92 -18.84 26.92
C GLU A 25 14.25 -20.21 26.29
N ARG A 26 13.97 -20.40 25.00
CA ARG A 26 14.37 -21.61 24.25
C ARG A 26 15.88 -21.81 24.22
N THR A 27 16.63 -20.72 24.03
CA THR A 27 18.10 -20.74 24.01
C THR A 27 18.65 -21.13 25.39
N LEU A 28 18.11 -20.52 26.45
CA LEU A 28 18.49 -20.82 27.84
C LEU A 28 18.16 -22.27 28.23
N HIS A 29 16.99 -22.78 27.84
CA HIS A 29 16.60 -24.17 28.06
C HIS A 29 17.54 -25.17 27.36
N GLY A 30 17.94 -24.86 26.11
CA GLY A 30 18.92 -25.65 25.37
C GLY A 30 20.31 -25.67 26.02
N ILE A 31 20.75 -24.53 26.57
CA ILE A 31 22.01 -24.43 27.33
C ILE A 31 21.93 -25.28 28.61
N MET A 32 20.85 -25.19 29.37
CA MET A 32 20.64 -25.94 30.60
C MET A 32 20.62 -27.46 30.38
N THR A 33 19.96 -27.91 29.31
CA THR A 33 19.91 -29.32 28.92
C THR A 33 21.30 -29.88 28.62
N ASP A 34 22.13 -29.10 27.94
CA ASP A 34 23.50 -29.50 27.62
C ASP A 34 24.41 -29.49 28.86
N ILE A 35 24.29 -28.48 29.73
CA ILE A 35 25.02 -28.45 31.01
C ILE A 35 24.69 -29.70 31.82
N GLN A 36 23.40 -30.02 31.99
CA GLN A 36 22.96 -31.22 32.71
C GLN A 36 23.51 -32.51 32.09
N LYS A 37 23.46 -32.63 30.76
CA LYS A 37 24.01 -33.78 30.04
C LYS A 37 25.52 -33.96 30.32
N TYR A 38 26.27 -32.87 30.38
CA TYR A 38 27.69 -32.94 30.69
C TYR A 38 27.95 -33.24 32.17
N GLU A 39 27.19 -32.65 33.10
CA GLU A 39 27.26 -32.98 34.52
C GLU A 39 27.02 -34.48 34.76
N THR A 40 25.96 -35.05 34.17
CA THR A 40 25.66 -36.49 34.28
C THR A 40 26.80 -37.34 33.71
N ARG A 41 27.36 -36.95 32.56
CA ARG A 41 28.45 -37.69 31.91
C ARG A 41 29.71 -37.81 32.77
N PHE A 42 29.99 -36.81 33.60
CA PHE A 42 31.18 -36.77 34.47
C PHE A 42 30.85 -37.01 35.95
N SER A 43 29.58 -37.27 36.28
CA SER A 43 29.17 -37.70 37.61
C SER A 43 29.73 -39.10 37.92
N GLY A 44 30.26 -39.29 39.13
CA GLY A 44 30.85 -40.57 39.58
C GLY A 44 32.18 -40.99 38.95
N GLN A 45 32.74 -40.26 37.98
CA GLN A 45 34.05 -40.59 37.40
C GLN A 45 35.20 -40.07 38.27
N THR A 46 36.00 -40.98 38.83
CA THR A 46 37.20 -40.65 39.59
C THR A 46 38.36 -40.21 38.69
N GLN A 47 38.46 -40.72 37.46
CA GLN A 47 39.42 -40.27 36.43
C GLN A 47 38.84 -40.30 35.00
N PRO A 48 38.19 -39.21 34.54
CA PRO A 48 37.68 -39.12 33.18
C PRO A 48 38.81 -39.02 32.13
N ASN A 49 38.60 -39.60 30.94
CA ASN A 49 39.54 -39.51 29.83
C ASN A 49 39.84 -38.03 29.46
N LYS A 50 41.12 -37.63 29.50
CA LYS A 50 41.59 -36.26 29.23
C LYS A 50 41.13 -35.72 27.87
N ALA A 51 41.04 -36.54 26.82
CA ALA A 51 40.54 -36.12 25.51
C ALA A 51 39.03 -35.82 25.55
N SER A 52 38.26 -36.62 26.28
CA SER A 52 36.83 -36.38 26.51
C SER A 52 36.63 -35.11 27.35
N VAL A 53 37.44 -34.87 28.38
CA VAL A 53 37.41 -33.65 29.20
C VAL A 53 37.70 -32.42 28.34
N ARG A 54 38.78 -32.42 27.55
CA ARG A 54 39.14 -31.31 26.65
C ARG A 54 38.06 -31.01 25.61
N ARG A 55 37.44 -32.05 25.03
CA ARG A 55 36.33 -31.88 24.08
C ARG A 55 35.11 -31.25 24.75
N THR A 56 34.75 -31.68 25.95
CA THR A 56 33.64 -31.10 26.70
C THR A 56 33.92 -29.65 27.08
N LEU A 57 35.13 -29.32 27.54
CA LEU A 57 35.52 -27.93 27.83
C LEU A 57 35.37 -27.02 26.61
N LYS A 58 35.76 -27.47 25.41
CA LYS A 58 35.56 -26.72 24.16
C LYS A 58 34.07 -26.45 23.87
N LEU A 59 33.21 -27.45 24.07
CA LEU A 59 31.77 -27.32 23.86
C LEU A 59 31.11 -26.43 24.91
N LEU A 60 31.54 -26.52 26.16
CA LEU A 60 31.11 -25.60 27.24
C LEU A 60 31.50 -24.15 26.93
N GLY A 61 32.65 -23.90 26.31
CA GLY A 61 33.04 -22.56 25.85
C GLY A 61 32.06 -21.95 24.84
N ILE A 62 31.54 -22.76 23.91
CA ILE A 62 30.50 -22.29 22.96
C ILE A 62 29.20 -22.00 23.70
N ARG A 63 28.81 -22.86 24.64
CA ARG A 63 27.60 -22.65 25.47
C ARG A 63 27.72 -21.42 26.36
N ARG A 64 28.91 -21.14 26.88
CA ARG A 64 29.22 -19.93 27.62
C ARG A 64 29.01 -18.67 26.77
N GLN A 65 29.54 -18.66 25.54
CA GLN A 65 29.31 -17.55 24.61
C GLN A 65 27.82 -17.33 24.30
N SER A 66 27.05 -18.42 24.12
CA SER A 66 25.60 -18.32 23.94
C SER A 66 24.89 -17.80 25.18
N LEU A 67 25.29 -18.22 26.38
CA LEU A 67 24.75 -17.76 27.65
C LEU A 67 25.03 -16.27 27.88
N ASP A 68 26.26 -15.82 27.61
CA ASP A 68 26.67 -14.42 27.76
C ASP A 68 25.97 -13.49 26.74
N SER A 69 25.56 -14.03 25.58
CA SER A 69 24.84 -13.27 24.55
C SER A 69 23.35 -13.01 24.86
N LEU A 70 22.80 -13.61 25.92
CA LEU A 70 21.43 -13.35 26.36
C LEU A 70 21.34 -11.96 27.01
N ALA A 71 20.24 -11.24 26.76
CA ALA A 71 20.08 -9.85 27.19
C ALA A 71 19.80 -9.68 28.70
N ASP A 72 19.26 -10.70 29.37
CA ASP A 72 18.89 -10.65 30.78
C ASP A 72 19.77 -11.59 31.64
N HIS A 73 20.89 -11.04 32.11
CA HIS A 73 21.81 -11.71 33.05
C HIS A 73 21.29 -11.73 34.50
N ASN A 74 20.17 -11.06 34.79
CA ASN A 74 19.64 -10.95 36.14
C ASN A 74 18.54 -11.96 36.45
N SER A 75 17.99 -12.63 35.44
CA SER A 75 17.00 -13.69 35.62
C SER A 75 17.52 -14.84 36.51
N PRO A 76 16.66 -15.47 37.35
CA PRO A 76 17.07 -16.59 38.19
C PRO A 76 17.63 -17.78 37.39
N GLN A 77 17.03 -18.07 36.24
CA GLN A 77 17.44 -19.18 35.37
C GLN A 77 18.81 -18.93 34.73
N TRP A 78 19.11 -17.68 34.35
CA TRP A 78 20.45 -17.34 33.84
C TRP A 78 21.52 -17.51 34.92
N LYS A 79 21.26 -17.02 36.14
CA LYS A 79 22.18 -17.16 37.27
C LYS A 79 22.45 -18.63 37.62
N GLU A 80 21.43 -19.47 37.56
CA GLU A 80 21.59 -20.92 37.74
C GLU A 80 22.47 -21.53 36.65
N ALA A 81 22.21 -21.19 35.37
CA ALA A 81 23.00 -21.67 34.24
C ALA A 81 24.47 -21.23 34.33
N ASP A 82 24.72 -19.98 34.71
CA ASP A 82 26.05 -19.39 34.91
C ASP A 82 26.82 -20.15 36.00
N GLN A 83 26.20 -20.31 37.17
CA GLN A 83 26.79 -21.00 38.31
C GLN A 83 27.15 -22.45 37.97
N ARG A 84 26.22 -23.18 37.34
CA ARG A 84 26.44 -24.59 36.95
C ARG A 84 27.50 -24.74 35.87
N CYS A 85 27.49 -23.87 34.87
CA CYS A 85 28.51 -23.85 33.83
C CYS A 85 29.92 -23.63 34.42
N ASN A 86 30.06 -22.62 35.29
CA ASN A 86 31.33 -22.29 35.94
C ASN A 86 31.81 -23.42 36.88
N ALA A 87 30.92 -24.00 37.68
CA ALA A 87 31.23 -25.12 38.55
C ALA A 87 31.72 -26.35 37.75
N LEU A 88 31.06 -26.65 36.63
CA LEU A 88 31.45 -27.77 35.77
C LEU A 88 32.79 -27.52 35.08
N VAL A 89 33.04 -26.30 34.58
CA VAL A 89 34.34 -25.93 33.98
C VAL A 89 35.46 -26.07 35.00
N ASN A 90 35.27 -25.59 36.22
CA ASN A 90 36.26 -25.70 37.30
C ASN A 90 36.55 -27.17 37.65
N ARG A 91 35.51 -27.99 37.78
CA ARG A 91 35.64 -29.44 38.03
C ARG A 91 36.39 -30.15 36.90
N LEU A 92 36.08 -29.83 35.65
CA LEU A 92 36.74 -30.42 34.48
C LEU A 92 38.21 -29.99 34.37
N ASN A 93 38.54 -28.75 34.71
CA ASN A 93 39.91 -28.27 34.78
C ASN A 93 40.69 -28.95 35.93
N ALA A 94 40.06 -29.24 37.07
CA ALA A 94 40.68 -29.98 38.16
C ALA A 94 41.09 -31.41 37.74
N TYR A 95 40.29 -32.09 36.90
CA TYR A 95 40.69 -33.39 36.31
C TYR A 95 41.90 -33.29 35.37
N LEU A 96 42.17 -32.11 34.82
CA LEU A 96 43.37 -31.86 34.01
C LEU A 96 44.59 -31.48 34.87
N GLY A 97 44.37 -30.91 36.06
CA GLY A 97 45.40 -30.43 36.98
C GLY A 97 45.81 -31.40 38.12
N ALA A 98 45.03 -32.46 38.40
CA ALA A 98 45.35 -33.43 39.45
C ALA A 98 46.48 -34.40 39.03
N THR A 99 47.73 -33.98 39.24
CA THR A 99 48.89 -34.87 39.39
C THR A 99 49.83 -34.33 40.47
N ALA A 100 49.74 -34.88 41.68
CA ALA A 100 50.90 -35.12 42.55
C ALA A 100 50.53 -36.09 43.71
N SER A 101 51.42 -37.07 43.93
CA SER A 101 51.59 -37.91 45.12
C SER A 101 50.75 -39.18 45.27
N THR A 102 51.25 -40.32 44.79
CA THR A 102 51.66 -41.44 45.67
C THR A 102 52.55 -42.47 44.95
N THR A 103 53.38 -43.12 45.74
CA THR A 103 54.64 -43.81 45.46
C THR A 103 54.47 -45.27 44.99
N ALA A 104 55.53 -45.78 44.35
CA ALA A 104 55.88 -47.14 43.84
C ALA A 104 55.47 -48.36 44.72
N PRO A 105 55.50 -49.63 44.24
CA PRO A 105 56.74 -50.29 43.80
C PRO A 105 56.67 -51.20 42.54
N ALA A 106 57.86 -51.64 42.16
CA ALA A 106 58.31 -52.26 40.92
C ALA A 106 57.84 -53.70 40.60
N ARG A 107 57.94 -54.07 39.31
CA ARG A 107 58.53 -55.35 38.90
C ARG A 107 59.20 -55.27 37.52
N GLN A 108 60.46 -55.70 37.50
CA GLN A 108 61.31 -56.02 36.34
C GLN A 108 60.63 -57.12 35.50
N THR A 109 60.83 -57.21 34.17
CA THR A 109 62.01 -57.87 33.60
C THR A 109 62.33 -57.47 32.15
N THR A 110 63.64 -57.30 31.96
CA THR A 110 64.51 -57.63 30.81
C THR A 110 64.32 -56.98 29.44
N ARG A 111 65.33 -56.15 29.13
CA ARG A 111 65.82 -55.71 27.83
C ARG A 111 66.83 -56.74 27.28
N THR A 112 66.74 -57.06 26.00
CA THR A 112 67.90 -57.52 25.21
C THR A 112 67.90 -56.87 23.82
N ALA A 113 69.03 -56.18 23.59
CA ALA A 113 69.78 -55.71 22.41
C ALA A 113 69.29 -55.86 20.94
N PRO A 114 69.88 -55.09 20.01
CA PRO A 114 69.29 -54.66 18.74
C PRO A 114 69.76 -55.43 17.49
N ALA A 115 68.97 -55.24 16.43
CA ALA A 115 69.30 -55.23 15.00
C ALA A 115 69.93 -56.48 14.35
N GLN A 116 69.20 -57.05 13.39
CA GLN A 116 69.77 -57.50 12.12
C GLN A 116 68.70 -57.52 11.03
N LYS A 117 68.97 -56.83 9.91
CA LYS A 117 68.23 -56.91 8.65
C LYS A 117 68.85 -58.02 7.81
N PRO A 118 68.04 -58.89 7.20
CA PRO A 118 68.23 -59.17 5.77
C PRO A 118 66.89 -59.15 4.99
N ALA A 119 67.00 -58.86 3.69
CA ALA A 119 65.94 -58.70 2.69
C ALA A 119 65.34 -60.05 2.22
N PRO A 120 64.45 -60.10 1.20
CA PRO A 120 63.25 -59.33 0.92
C PRO A 120 62.03 -60.26 0.97
N SER A 121 61.15 -60.14 1.97
CA SER A 121 59.83 -60.78 1.91
C SER A 121 58.86 -59.81 1.25
N THR A 122 58.00 -60.31 0.35
CA THR A 122 56.76 -59.65 -0.10
C THR A 122 56.22 -58.76 1.01
N ALA A 123 56.37 -57.45 0.86
CA ALA A 123 56.14 -56.50 1.94
C ALA A 123 54.66 -56.57 2.32
N GLN A 124 54.33 -57.30 3.39
CA GLN A 124 52.98 -57.32 3.92
C GLN A 124 52.80 -56.05 4.74
N MET A 125 51.79 -55.27 4.37
CA MET A 125 51.43 -54.03 5.04
C MET A 125 51.02 -54.31 6.50
N MET A 126 51.60 -53.56 7.44
CA MET A 126 51.35 -53.69 8.88
C MET A 126 49.87 -53.48 9.21
N SER A 127 49.34 -54.19 10.21
CA SER A 127 47.92 -54.13 10.61
C SER A 127 47.42 -52.71 10.94
N HIS A 128 48.27 -51.90 11.56
CA HIS A 128 47.97 -50.50 11.87
C HIS A 128 47.88 -49.61 10.61
N ASP A 129 48.66 -49.89 9.57
CA ASP A 129 48.58 -49.18 8.29
C ASP A 129 47.31 -49.53 7.51
N ARG A 130 46.87 -50.80 7.56
CA ARG A 130 45.56 -51.22 7.06
C ARG A 130 44.41 -50.46 7.73
N VAL A 131 44.46 -50.27 9.05
CA VAL A 131 43.44 -49.49 9.78
C VAL A 131 43.42 -48.03 9.33
N ARG A 132 44.59 -47.42 9.09
CA ARG A 132 44.69 -46.04 8.58
C ARG A 132 44.12 -45.92 7.17
N LEU A 133 44.38 -46.87 6.28
CA LEU A 133 43.80 -46.90 4.93
C LEU A 133 42.28 -47.09 4.94
N LYS A 134 41.76 -47.99 5.79
CA LYS A 134 40.31 -48.14 5.98
C LYS A 134 39.64 -46.87 6.50
N LYS A 135 40.32 -46.13 7.39
CA LYS A 135 39.86 -44.81 7.84
C LYS A 135 39.90 -43.78 6.69
N LEU A 136 41.00 -43.72 5.94
CA LEU A 136 41.14 -42.82 4.78
C LEU A 136 40.02 -43.04 3.77
N LYS A 137 39.72 -44.30 3.42
CA LYS A 137 38.59 -44.65 2.57
C LYS A 137 37.27 -44.13 3.13
N ARG A 138 36.98 -44.36 4.41
CA ARG A 138 35.75 -43.87 5.06
C ARG A 138 35.66 -42.34 5.03
N ASP A 139 36.76 -41.64 5.25
CA ASP A 139 36.81 -40.17 5.20
C ASP A 139 36.59 -39.66 3.76
N LEU A 140 37.11 -40.36 2.74
CA LEU A 140 36.85 -40.09 1.31
C LEU A 140 35.39 -40.37 0.93
N ASP A 141 34.80 -41.48 1.38
CA ASP A 141 33.39 -41.79 1.13
C ASP A 141 32.46 -40.77 1.79
N SER A 142 32.81 -40.31 2.99
CA SER A 142 32.11 -39.23 3.69
C SER A 142 32.21 -37.91 2.91
N LEU A 143 33.39 -37.62 2.34
CA LEU A 143 33.59 -36.47 1.49
C LEU A 143 32.73 -36.55 0.22
N ALA A 144 32.74 -37.68 -0.47
CA ALA A 144 31.91 -37.92 -1.64
C ALA A 144 30.42 -37.76 -1.30
N SER A 145 29.94 -38.32 -0.18
CA SER A 145 28.56 -38.12 0.28
C SER A 145 28.24 -36.66 0.58
N THR A 146 29.20 -35.89 1.08
CA THR A 146 29.02 -34.44 1.34
C THR A 146 28.91 -33.66 0.03
N LEU A 147 29.74 -33.97 -0.96
CA LEU A 147 29.69 -33.36 -2.29
C LEU A 147 28.38 -33.70 -3.01
N ASP A 148 27.93 -34.96 -2.91
CA ASP A 148 26.68 -35.44 -3.51
C ASP A 148 25.46 -34.70 -2.94
N LYS A 149 25.36 -34.64 -1.60
CA LYS A 149 24.28 -33.93 -0.91
C LYS A 149 24.26 -32.42 -1.18
N GLY A 150 25.42 -31.82 -1.43
CA GLY A 150 25.54 -30.40 -1.75
C GLY A 150 25.01 -30.06 -3.15
N GLY A 151 25.02 -31.02 -4.07
CA GLY A 151 24.67 -30.80 -5.48
C GLY A 151 25.62 -29.83 -6.18
N ILE A 152 25.18 -29.26 -7.31
CA ILE A 152 26.03 -28.45 -8.20
C ILE A 152 26.21 -27.00 -7.69
N LYS A 153 25.20 -26.41 -7.03
CA LYS A 153 25.23 -24.97 -6.66
C LYS A 153 26.49 -24.54 -5.89
N PRO A 154 26.93 -25.25 -4.84
CA PRO A 154 28.09 -24.79 -4.06
C PRO A 154 29.39 -24.73 -4.86
N PHE A 155 29.49 -25.45 -6.00
CA PHE A 155 30.63 -25.38 -6.90
C PHE A 155 30.74 -24.06 -7.67
N GLN A 156 29.79 -23.14 -7.51
CA GLN A 156 29.87 -21.77 -8.00
C GLN A 156 30.68 -20.86 -7.06
N ASP A 157 30.90 -21.27 -5.81
CA ASP A 157 31.74 -20.57 -4.84
C ASP A 157 33.22 -21.03 -4.96
N PRO A 158 34.16 -20.13 -5.32
CA PRO A 158 35.58 -20.46 -5.40
C PRO A 158 36.17 -21.01 -4.10
N ASP A 159 35.70 -20.54 -2.94
CA ASP A 159 36.22 -20.98 -1.64
C ASP A 159 35.76 -22.40 -1.32
N TYR A 160 34.51 -22.74 -1.67
CA TYR A 160 33.99 -24.10 -1.59
C TYR A 160 34.85 -25.06 -2.42
N VAL A 161 35.10 -24.71 -3.69
CA VAL A 161 35.91 -25.52 -4.61
C VAL A 161 37.34 -25.67 -4.09
N SER A 162 37.96 -24.57 -3.65
CA SER A 162 39.32 -24.55 -3.11
C SER A 162 39.44 -25.46 -1.88
N ARG A 163 38.51 -25.34 -0.93
CA ARG A 163 38.49 -26.16 0.30
C ARG A 163 38.47 -27.66 0.01
N TYR A 164 37.62 -28.11 -0.91
CA TYR A 164 37.49 -29.53 -1.20
C TYR A 164 38.59 -30.06 -2.14
N THR A 165 39.15 -29.21 -2.99
CA THR A 165 40.36 -29.54 -3.76
C THR A 165 41.54 -29.78 -2.82
N GLN A 166 41.80 -28.85 -1.88
CA GLN A 166 42.86 -29.02 -0.87
C GLN A 166 42.63 -30.23 0.05
N ALA A 167 41.37 -30.60 0.32
CA ALA A 167 41.07 -31.83 1.06
C ALA A 167 41.46 -33.08 0.25
N ALA A 168 41.11 -33.12 -1.04
CA ALA A 168 41.48 -34.22 -1.93
C ALA A 168 43.01 -34.35 -2.08
N ASP A 169 43.73 -33.23 -2.21
CA ASP A 169 45.20 -33.22 -2.33
C ASP A 169 45.88 -33.75 -1.06
N ARG A 170 45.36 -33.40 0.13
CA ARG A 170 45.87 -33.96 1.40
C ARG A 170 45.65 -35.47 1.51
N TYR A 171 44.51 -35.97 1.00
CA TYR A 171 44.25 -37.41 0.96
C TYR A 171 45.15 -38.13 -0.04
N GLU A 172 45.42 -37.53 -1.20
CA GLU A 172 46.41 -38.06 -2.15
C GLU A 172 47.81 -38.13 -1.52
N GLN A 173 48.28 -37.07 -0.87
CA GLN A 173 49.57 -37.07 -0.18
C GLN A 173 49.65 -38.16 0.90
N THR A 174 48.53 -38.45 1.56
CA THR A 174 48.45 -39.52 2.55
C THR A 174 48.51 -40.90 1.89
N LEU A 175 47.82 -41.08 0.76
CA LEU A 175 47.80 -42.32 -0.02
C LEU A 175 49.19 -42.62 -0.63
N ASN A 176 49.92 -41.60 -1.09
CA ASN A 176 51.24 -41.73 -1.70
C ASN A 176 52.31 -42.31 -0.74
N ARG A 177 52.09 -42.23 0.58
CA ARG A 177 52.94 -42.89 1.58
C ARG A 177 52.88 -44.42 1.52
N TYR A 178 51.85 -44.96 0.85
CA TYR A 178 51.63 -46.38 0.65
C TYR A 178 51.94 -46.83 -0.78
N SER A 179 52.71 -46.04 -1.55
CA SER A 179 53.07 -46.31 -2.95
C SER A 179 53.82 -47.63 -3.18
N ALA A 180 54.46 -48.20 -2.14
CA ALA A 180 55.08 -49.52 -2.21
C ALA A 180 54.07 -50.70 -2.12
N PHE A 181 52.79 -50.41 -1.86
CA PHE A 181 51.72 -51.42 -1.64
C PHE A 181 50.54 -51.21 -2.60
N GLN A 182 50.79 -50.77 -3.83
CA GLN A 182 49.74 -50.43 -4.82
C GLN A 182 48.78 -51.60 -5.14
N GLU A 183 49.25 -52.84 -5.03
CA GLU A 183 48.45 -54.04 -5.26
C GLU A 183 47.60 -54.47 -4.04
N ASP A 184 47.78 -53.82 -2.88
CA ASP A 184 47.00 -54.17 -1.69
C ASP A 184 45.52 -53.72 -1.84
N PRO A 185 44.54 -54.60 -1.53
CA PRO A 185 43.12 -54.28 -1.65
C PRO A 185 42.67 -53.01 -0.89
N ASP A 186 43.26 -52.74 0.28
CA ASP A 186 42.92 -51.55 1.07
C ASP A 186 43.43 -50.26 0.40
N VAL A 187 44.60 -50.31 -0.26
CA VAL A 187 45.16 -49.19 -1.04
C VAL A 187 44.34 -48.96 -2.31
N GLN A 188 43.98 -50.01 -3.02
CA GLN A 188 43.13 -49.91 -4.23
C GLN A 188 41.75 -49.32 -3.89
N ALA A 189 41.11 -49.77 -2.80
CA ALA A 189 39.81 -49.26 -2.38
C ALA A 189 39.86 -47.77 -2.01
N ALA A 190 40.90 -47.32 -1.28
CA ALA A 190 41.09 -45.91 -0.98
C ALA A 190 41.41 -45.08 -2.24
N THR A 191 42.18 -45.63 -3.19
CA THR A 191 42.48 -45.01 -4.49
C THR A 191 41.21 -44.79 -5.30
N GLN A 192 40.33 -45.79 -5.37
CA GLN A 192 39.02 -45.68 -6.05
C GLN A 192 38.16 -44.59 -5.42
N SER A 193 38.03 -44.54 -4.09
CA SER A 193 37.27 -43.48 -3.41
C SER A 193 37.84 -42.08 -3.67
N LEU A 194 39.17 -41.93 -3.75
CA LEU A 194 39.82 -40.66 -4.10
C LEU A 194 39.50 -40.25 -5.55
N ASN A 195 39.54 -41.20 -6.49
CA ASN A 195 39.17 -40.95 -7.89
C ASN A 195 37.71 -40.53 -8.02
N THR A 196 36.79 -41.13 -7.26
CA THR A 196 35.38 -40.71 -7.21
C THR A 196 35.25 -39.25 -6.77
N VAL A 197 35.89 -38.86 -5.66
CA VAL A 197 35.89 -37.47 -5.18
C VAL A 197 36.42 -36.51 -6.26
N ARG A 198 37.52 -36.87 -6.94
CA ARG A 198 38.11 -36.05 -8.02
C ARG A 198 37.17 -35.88 -9.20
N GLN A 199 36.51 -36.95 -9.63
CA GLN A 199 35.53 -36.91 -10.70
C GLN A 199 34.33 -36.03 -10.32
N MET A 200 33.83 -36.14 -9.09
CA MET A 200 32.77 -35.27 -8.59
C MET A 200 33.19 -33.80 -8.55
N LEU A 201 34.43 -33.51 -8.13
CA LEU A 201 34.97 -32.14 -8.14
C LEU A 201 35.13 -31.57 -9.55
N ALA A 202 35.56 -32.38 -10.52
CA ALA A 202 35.68 -31.98 -11.92
C ALA A 202 34.31 -31.75 -12.56
N PHE A 203 33.38 -32.70 -12.38
CA PHE A 203 32.00 -32.59 -12.86
C PHE A 203 31.29 -31.38 -12.27
N GLY A 204 31.35 -31.19 -10.95
CA GLY A 204 30.74 -30.06 -10.25
C GLY A 204 31.25 -28.72 -10.78
N ARG A 205 32.56 -28.56 -10.97
CA ARG A 205 33.17 -27.35 -11.56
C ARG A 205 32.73 -27.11 -13.01
N GLN A 206 32.72 -28.15 -13.84
CA GLN A 206 32.35 -28.01 -15.24
C GLN A 206 30.86 -27.63 -15.38
N GLN A 207 30.00 -28.29 -14.60
CA GLN A 207 28.57 -28.05 -14.65
C GLN A 207 28.19 -26.71 -14.03
N SER A 208 28.84 -26.30 -12.92
CA SER A 208 28.63 -24.97 -12.33
C SER A 208 29.08 -23.86 -13.28
N ALA A 209 30.21 -24.03 -13.98
CA ALA A 209 30.67 -23.07 -14.99
C ALA A 209 29.67 -22.91 -16.14
N ARG A 210 29.05 -24.01 -16.61
CA ARG A 210 27.98 -23.97 -17.63
C ARG A 210 26.74 -23.24 -17.14
N GLU A 211 26.30 -23.52 -15.91
CA GLU A 211 25.15 -22.85 -15.31
C GLU A 211 25.39 -21.34 -15.11
N MET A 212 26.58 -20.97 -14.63
CA MET A 212 26.99 -19.57 -14.46
C MET A 212 27.07 -18.83 -15.80
N ALA A 213 27.64 -19.46 -16.84
CA ALA A 213 27.70 -18.87 -18.18
C ALA A 213 26.29 -18.59 -18.74
N GLY A 214 25.31 -19.45 -18.45
CA GLY A 214 23.91 -19.26 -18.85
C GLY A 214 23.17 -18.15 -18.09
N MET A 215 23.55 -17.86 -16.84
CA MET A 215 22.90 -16.85 -15.99
C MET A 215 23.56 -15.46 -16.08
N GLY A 216 24.82 -15.38 -16.51
CA GLY A 216 25.57 -14.13 -16.52
C GLY A 216 25.84 -13.58 -15.11
N ASP A 217 25.95 -12.26 -14.98
CA ASP A 217 26.15 -11.61 -13.69
C ASP A 217 24.83 -11.52 -12.89
N VAL A 218 24.64 -12.49 -11.99
CA VAL A 218 23.47 -12.58 -11.12
C VAL A 218 23.36 -11.37 -10.19
N GLN A 219 24.46 -10.86 -9.65
CA GLN A 219 24.45 -9.74 -8.72
C GLN A 219 24.05 -8.43 -9.41
N ALA A 220 24.60 -8.17 -10.60
CA ALA A 220 24.18 -7.03 -11.42
C ALA A 220 22.72 -7.14 -11.85
N THR A 221 22.25 -8.35 -12.17
CA THR A 221 20.85 -8.62 -12.54
C THR A 221 19.91 -8.33 -11.37
N LEU A 222 20.22 -8.82 -10.16
CA LEU A 222 19.42 -8.56 -8.96
C LEU A 222 19.41 -7.07 -8.60
N LYS A 223 20.55 -6.38 -8.69
CA LYS A 223 20.63 -4.93 -8.51
C LYS A 223 19.72 -4.16 -9.47
N LYS A 224 19.72 -4.55 -10.76
CA LYS A 224 18.87 -3.94 -11.77
C LYS A 224 17.38 -4.19 -11.49
N LEU A 225 17.02 -5.42 -11.12
CA LEU A 225 15.64 -5.79 -10.82
C LEU A 225 15.12 -5.09 -9.56
N ASP A 226 15.95 -4.95 -8.53
CA ASP A 226 15.61 -4.22 -7.31
C ASP A 226 15.38 -2.74 -7.61
N ALA A 227 16.27 -2.10 -8.36
CA ALA A 227 16.09 -0.71 -8.80
C ALA A 227 14.82 -0.55 -9.66
N GLN A 228 14.56 -1.48 -10.59
CA GLN A 228 13.37 -1.45 -11.42
C GLN A 228 12.09 -1.59 -10.59
N MET A 229 12.06 -2.48 -9.60
CA MET A 229 10.94 -2.65 -8.69
C MET A 229 10.58 -1.34 -7.98
N HIS A 230 11.59 -0.62 -7.46
CA HIS A 230 11.39 0.67 -6.79
C HIS A 230 10.98 1.80 -7.76
N ALA A 231 11.40 1.73 -9.02
CA ALA A 231 11.05 2.72 -10.04
C ALA A 231 9.63 2.56 -10.58
N LEU A 232 9.04 1.37 -10.51
CA LEU A 232 7.68 1.11 -11.00
C LEU A 232 6.63 1.75 -10.10
N LYS A 233 6.04 2.85 -10.58
CA LYS A 233 4.94 3.54 -9.93
C LYS A 233 3.62 3.22 -10.65
N LEU A 234 2.58 2.97 -9.87
CA LEU A 234 1.22 2.81 -10.40
C LEU A 234 0.67 4.19 -10.81
N PRO A 235 -0.01 4.29 -11.96
CA PRO A 235 -0.69 5.52 -12.34
C PRO A 235 -1.92 5.76 -11.47
N GLU A 236 -2.16 7.01 -11.08
CA GLU A 236 -3.35 7.37 -10.32
C GLU A 236 -4.63 7.26 -11.17
N PRO A 237 -5.71 6.67 -10.63
CA PRO A 237 -6.98 6.58 -11.34
C PRO A 237 -7.57 7.97 -11.56
N PRO A 238 -8.21 8.23 -12.71
CA PRO A 238 -8.80 9.53 -12.99
C PRO A 238 -10.05 9.78 -12.15
N GLY A 239 -10.24 11.03 -11.71
CA GLY A 239 -11.46 11.48 -11.02
C GLY A 239 -12.55 11.93 -12.00
N ILE A 240 -13.80 11.96 -11.51
CA ILE A 240 -14.94 12.56 -12.23
C ILE A 240 -15.01 14.07 -11.91
N PRO A 241 -15.28 14.95 -12.89
CA PRO A 241 -15.65 14.65 -14.27
C PRO A 241 -14.48 14.13 -15.13
N LEU A 242 -14.74 13.05 -15.89
CA LEU A 242 -13.75 12.47 -16.79
C LEU A 242 -13.56 13.35 -18.02
N LYS A 243 -12.31 13.52 -18.44
CA LYS A 243 -11.97 14.10 -19.74
C LYS A 243 -11.93 13.01 -20.81
N LYS A 244 -12.16 13.41 -22.06
CA LYS A 244 -12.09 12.51 -23.21
C LYS A 244 -10.74 11.80 -23.30
N GLY A 245 -10.77 10.47 -23.41
CA GLY A 245 -9.62 9.57 -23.50
C GLY A 245 -8.91 9.28 -22.18
N GLN A 246 -9.35 9.86 -21.06
CA GLN A 246 -8.62 9.77 -19.79
C GLN A 246 -8.69 8.35 -19.18
N ALA A 247 -9.84 7.69 -19.25
CA ALA A 247 -10.00 6.33 -18.75
C ALA A 247 -9.15 5.33 -19.54
N ARG A 248 -9.11 5.50 -20.88
CA ARG A 248 -8.27 4.72 -21.78
C ARG A 248 -6.78 4.92 -21.50
N ALA A 249 -6.33 6.17 -21.40
CA ALA A 249 -4.92 6.48 -21.15
C ALA A 249 -4.43 5.87 -19.84
N TRP A 250 -5.25 5.98 -18.78
CA TRP A 250 -4.95 5.37 -17.50
C TRP A 250 -4.85 3.84 -17.57
N LEU A 251 -5.82 3.18 -18.20
CA LEU A 251 -5.82 1.71 -18.32
C LEU A 251 -4.60 1.19 -19.09
N LEU A 252 -4.19 1.88 -20.16
CA LEU A 252 -2.98 1.53 -20.91
C LEU A 252 -1.71 1.72 -20.09
N ALA A 253 -1.62 2.80 -19.30
CA ALA A 253 -0.50 3.03 -18.39
C ALA A 253 -0.43 1.93 -17.30
N LEU A 254 -1.58 1.54 -16.75
CA LEU A 254 -1.69 0.49 -15.74
C LEU A 254 -1.23 -0.87 -16.31
N ALA A 255 -1.71 -1.22 -17.49
CA ALA A 255 -1.32 -2.45 -18.19
C ALA A 255 0.19 -2.48 -18.51
N LYS A 256 0.79 -1.33 -18.85
CA LYS A 256 2.23 -1.21 -19.07
C LYS A 256 3.02 -1.55 -17.80
N VAL A 257 2.65 -0.98 -16.65
CA VAL A 257 3.29 -1.26 -15.36
C VAL A 257 3.17 -2.73 -14.99
N GLN A 258 1.97 -3.31 -15.16
CA GLN A 258 1.73 -4.72 -14.90
C GLN A 258 2.61 -5.63 -15.78
N LYS A 259 2.69 -5.35 -17.09
CA LYS A 259 3.54 -6.09 -18.02
C LYS A 259 5.03 -5.99 -17.63
N GLN A 260 5.47 -4.80 -17.23
CA GLN A 260 6.85 -4.59 -16.76
C GLN A 260 7.15 -5.39 -15.49
N ALA A 261 6.25 -5.39 -14.50
CA ALA A 261 6.41 -6.16 -13.27
C ALA A 261 6.45 -7.67 -13.54
N GLN A 262 5.54 -8.19 -14.37
CA GLN A 262 5.52 -9.61 -14.74
C GLN A 262 6.78 -10.02 -15.50
N THR A 263 7.26 -9.18 -16.43
CA THR A 263 8.47 -9.46 -17.20
C THR A 263 9.71 -9.48 -16.30
N ALA A 264 9.81 -8.51 -15.39
CA ALA A 264 10.92 -8.40 -14.44
C ALA A 264 10.93 -9.53 -13.40
N ALA A 265 9.78 -10.13 -13.11
CA ALA A 265 9.70 -11.26 -12.18
C ALA A 265 10.21 -12.59 -12.77
N LYS A 266 10.23 -12.76 -14.10
CA LYS A 266 10.57 -14.04 -14.76
C LYS A 266 11.97 -14.57 -14.40
N PRO A 267 13.05 -13.76 -14.42
CA PRO A 267 14.39 -14.28 -14.13
C PRO A 267 14.57 -14.72 -12.67
N LEU A 268 13.76 -14.22 -11.74
CA LEU A 268 13.92 -14.46 -10.30
C LEU A 268 13.71 -15.94 -9.93
N SER A 269 12.81 -16.64 -10.63
CA SER A 269 12.61 -18.08 -10.38
C SER A 269 13.84 -18.90 -10.78
N GLU A 270 14.47 -18.57 -11.91
CA GLU A 270 15.68 -19.24 -12.36
C GLU A 270 16.87 -18.94 -11.45
N ILE A 271 17.07 -17.67 -11.07
CA ILE A 271 18.12 -17.27 -10.13
C ILE A 271 17.96 -18.01 -8.80
N ARG A 272 16.75 -18.06 -8.24
CA ARG A 272 16.48 -18.79 -6.99
C ARG A 272 16.81 -20.28 -7.11
N GLN A 273 16.50 -20.88 -8.27
CA GLN A 273 16.70 -22.30 -8.50
C GLN A 273 18.12 -22.70 -8.84
N LYS A 274 18.93 -21.84 -9.45
CA LYS A 274 20.22 -22.22 -10.04
C LYS A 274 21.42 -21.44 -9.47
N ALA A 275 21.24 -20.20 -9.03
CA ALA A 275 22.35 -19.41 -8.51
C ALA A 275 22.71 -19.78 -7.07
N HIS A 276 24.01 -19.90 -6.81
CA HIS A 276 24.57 -19.80 -5.48
C HIS A 276 24.55 -18.33 -5.06
N LEU A 277 23.88 -18.05 -3.95
CA LEU A 277 23.85 -16.72 -3.36
C LEU A 277 24.42 -16.81 -1.94
N PRO A 278 25.25 -15.84 -1.55
CA PRO A 278 25.86 -15.84 -0.23
C PRO A 278 24.79 -15.68 0.86
N ASN A 279 25.07 -16.16 2.07
CA ASN A 279 24.23 -15.93 3.23
C ASN A 279 24.87 -14.84 4.09
N ASN A 280 24.43 -13.60 3.90
CA ASN A 280 25.06 -12.43 4.49
C ASN A 280 24.36 -12.02 5.80
N ARG A 281 25.13 -11.41 6.71
CA ARG A 281 24.58 -10.78 7.93
C ARG A 281 24.13 -9.34 7.72
N PHE A 282 24.66 -8.69 6.68
CA PHE A 282 24.46 -7.27 6.37
C PHE A 282 23.52 -7.11 5.18
N THR A 283 22.85 -5.96 5.07
CA THR A 283 21.93 -5.69 3.96
C THR A 283 22.67 -5.17 2.72
N VAL A 284 22.00 -5.21 1.57
CA VAL A 284 22.53 -4.63 0.32
C VAL A 284 22.82 -3.13 0.46
N GLU A 285 22.04 -2.41 1.29
CA GLU A 285 22.24 -0.99 1.57
C GLU A 285 23.54 -0.74 2.36
N GLN A 286 23.98 -1.74 3.13
CA GLN A 286 25.26 -1.73 3.86
C GLN A 286 26.43 -2.21 2.98
N GLY A 287 26.21 -2.39 1.67
CA GLY A 287 27.23 -2.84 0.71
C GLY A 287 27.39 -4.35 0.60
N ALA A 288 26.52 -5.15 1.24
CA ALA A 288 26.56 -6.61 1.10
C ALA A 288 26.07 -7.06 -0.30
N PRO A 289 26.53 -8.22 -0.81
CA PRO A 289 25.95 -8.81 -1.99
C PRO A 289 24.50 -9.28 -1.74
N TYR A 290 23.71 -9.38 -2.81
CA TYR A 290 22.35 -9.90 -2.77
C TYR A 290 22.33 -11.38 -2.37
N ASP A 291 21.39 -11.75 -1.50
CA ASP A 291 21.18 -13.10 -0.98
C ASP A 291 19.84 -13.74 -1.42
N GLN A 292 19.56 -14.96 -0.92
CA GLN A 292 18.30 -15.66 -1.20
C GLN A 292 17.05 -14.94 -0.66
N GLN A 293 17.18 -14.20 0.46
CA GLN A 293 16.08 -13.46 1.05
C GLN A 293 15.75 -12.24 0.18
N ASP A 294 16.76 -11.59 -0.40
CA ASP A 294 16.59 -10.50 -1.34
C ASP A 294 15.86 -10.92 -2.61
N VAL A 295 16.21 -12.08 -3.20
CA VAL A 295 15.47 -12.63 -4.36
C VAL A 295 13.99 -12.80 -4.02
N ALA A 296 13.69 -13.37 -2.86
CA ALA A 296 12.31 -13.54 -2.39
C ALA A 296 11.62 -12.19 -2.14
N ARG A 297 12.33 -11.18 -1.60
CA ARG A 297 11.83 -9.81 -1.41
C ARG A 297 11.46 -9.18 -2.75
N ILE A 298 12.38 -9.18 -3.72
CA ILE A 298 12.16 -8.60 -5.05
C ILE A 298 10.99 -9.31 -5.75
N GLN A 299 10.92 -10.64 -5.66
CA GLN A 299 9.82 -11.41 -6.23
C GLN A 299 8.47 -11.03 -5.61
N ARG A 300 8.40 -10.90 -4.29
CA ARG A 300 7.19 -10.42 -3.59
C ARG A 300 6.85 -8.99 -3.96
N GLY A 301 7.83 -8.12 -4.18
CA GLY A 301 7.59 -6.74 -4.59
C GLY A 301 6.93 -6.62 -5.96
N PHE A 302 7.42 -7.34 -6.98
CA PHE A 302 6.76 -7.38 -8.30
C PHE A 302 5.36 -8.02 -8.24
N ALA A 303 5.18 -9.07 -7.42
CA ALA A 303 3.87 -9.65 -7.17
C ALA A 303 2.92 -8.63 -6.50
N SER A 304 3.40 -7.86 -5.54
CA SER A 304 2.64 -6.79 -4.87
C SER A 304 2.24 -5.68 -5.84
N ILE A 305 3.14 -5.24 -6.73
CA ILE A 305 2.82 -4.26 -7.78
C ILE A 305 1.70 -4.79 -8.69
N SER A 306 1.78 -6.06 -9.11
CA SER A 306 0.77 -6.68 -9.95
C SER A 306 -0.58 -6.80 -9.24
N ALA A 307 -0.58 -7.16 -7.95
CA ALA A 307 -1.79 -7.23 -7.13
C ALA A 307 -2.44 -5.86 -6.95
N LYS A 308 -1.64 -4.82 -6.66
CA LYS A 308 -2.11 -3.44 -6.54
C LYS A 308 -2.65 -2.89 -7.86
N ALA A 309 -2.06 -3.27 -9.00
CA ALA A 309 -2.59 -2.90 -10.32
C ALA A 309 -3.98 -3.51 -10.56
N ASN A 310 -4.16 -4.79 -10.24
CA ASN A 310 -5.46 -5.45 -10.36
C ASN A 310 -6.51 -4.84 -9.41
N GLU A 311 -6.10 -4.50 -8.19
CA GLU A 311 -6.98 -3.83 -7.23
C GLU A 311 -7.39 -2.45 -7.73
N ALA A 312 -6.46 -1.64 -8.22
CA ALA A 312 -6.77 -0.34 -8.81
C ALA A 312 -7.75 -0.46 -9.99
N LEU A 313 -7.57 -1.48 -10.85
CA LEU A 313 -8.50 -1.79 -11.94
C LEU A 313 -9.91 -2.10 -11.43
N ARG A 314 -10.01 -2.94 -10.39
CA ARG A 314 -11.28 -3.34 -9.77
C ARG A 314 -11.98 -2.13 -9.14
N THR A 315 -11.27 -1.35 -8.33
CA THR A 315 -11.80 -0.17 -7.66
C THR A 315 -12.29 0.87 -8.66
N PHE A 316 -11.50 1.16 -9.71
CA PHE A 316 -11.92 2.11 -10.74
C PHE A 316 -13.14 1.62 -11.53
N SER A 317 -13.22 0.31 -11.83
CA SER A 317 -14.39 -0.28 -12.49
C SER A 317 -15.66 -0.13 -11.66
N GLN A 318 -15.57 -0.34 -10.34
CA GLN A 318 -16.69 -0.14 -9.40
C GLN A 318 -17.07 1.34 -9.29
N TYR A 319 -16.08 2.22 -9.21
CA TYR A 319 -16.30 3.67 -9.20
C TYR A 319 -17.01 4.16 -10.46
N LEU A 320 -16.59 3.71 -11.64
CA LEU A 320 -17.29 4.01 -12.90
C LEU A 320 -18.73 3.53 -12.86
N GLN A 321 -18.96 2.29 -12.41
CA GLN A 321 -20.31 1.71 -12.37
C GLN A 321 -21.23 2.53 -11.45
N ALA A 322 -20.78 2.85 -10.23
CA ALA A 322 -21.58 3.62 -9.27
C ALA A 322 -22.02 5.00 -9.81
N ASN A 323 -21.18 5.64 -10.62
CA ASN A 323 -21.51 6.91 -11.25
C ASN A 323 -22.47 6.73 -12.44
N LEU A 324 -22.32 5.66 -13.21
CA LEU A 324 -23.25 5.31 -14.29
C LEU A 324 -24.63 4.94 -13.76
N ASP A 325 -24.73 4.34 -12.57
CA ASP A 325 -26.00 3.95 -11.98
C ASP A 325 -26.90 5.17 -11.63
N GLN A 326 -26.32 6.35 -11.44
CA GLN A 326 -27.07 7.60 -11.22
C GLN A 326 -27.50 8.29 -12.51
N ALA A 327 -26.88 7.97 -13.64
CA ALA A 327 -27.15 8.63 -14.92
C ALA A 327 -28.61 8.44 -15.39
N PRO A 328 -29.21 7.22 -15.38
CA PRO A 328 -30.61 7.03 -15.77
C PRO A 328 -31.58 7.95 -15.02
N ARG A 329 -31.43 8.09 -13.69
CA ARG A 329 -32.29 8.95 -12.87
C ARG A 329 -32.19 10.42 -13.29
N THR A 330 -30.99 10.88 -13.59
CA THR A 330 -30.76 12.25 -14.10
C THR A 330 -31.44 12.45 -15.45
N LEU A 331 -31.26 11.50 -16.38
CA LEU A 331 -31.89 11.56 -17.71
C LEU A 331 -33.41 11.53 -17.62
N ASP A 332 -33.98 10.68 -16.77
CA ASP A 332 -35.41 10.56 -16.57
C ASP A 332 -36.01 11.81 -15.93
N SER A 333 -35.35 12.35 -14.90
CA SER A 333 -35.77 13.61 -14.28
C SER A 333 -35.85 14.73 -15.31
N ILE A 334 -34.79 14.95 -16.09
CA ILE A 334 -34.75 16.02 -17.11
C ILE A 334 -35.82 15.80 -18.19
N ASN A 335 -35.99 14.55 -18.63
CA ASN A 335 -37.00 14.22 -19.64
C ASN A 335 -38.44 14.31 -19.13
N ALA A 336 -38.69 14.19 -17.83
CA ALA A 336 -40.03 14.26 -17.26
C ALA A 336 -40.62 15.68 -17.24
N TYR A 337 -39.80 16.74 -17.36
CA TYR A 337 -40.31 18.10 -17.31
C TYR A 337 -41.16 18.45 -18.53
N ASP A 338 -42.37 18.96 -18.25
CA ASP A 338 -43.29 19.46 -19.24
C ASP A 338 -43.02 20.94 -19.53
N PRO A 339 -42.65 21.31 -20.78
CA PRO A 339 -42.44 22.71 -21.15
C PRO A 339 -43.73 23.54 -21.18
N ALA A 340 -44.92 22.91 -21.13
CA ALA A 340 -46.19 23.62 -21.08
C ALA A 340 -46.52 24.14 -19.67
N ASN A 341 -45.94 23.57 -18.61
CA ASN A 341 -46.28 23.92 -17.23
C ASN A 341 -45.71 25.30 -16.84
N PRO A 342 -46.55 26.33 -16.59
CA PRO A 342 -46.10 27.69 -16.28
C PRO A 342 -45.21 27.76 -15.03
N ASP A 343 -45.52 27.02 -13.98
CA ASP A 343 -44.82 27.08 -12.69
C ASP A 343 -43.39 26.51 -12.76
N LYS A 344 -43.14 25.65 -13.76
CA LYS A 344 -41.87 24.94 -13.92
C LYS A 344 -40.99 25.50 -15.04
N ARG A 345 -41.53 26.35 -15.93
CA ARG A 345 -40.79 26.89 -17.07
C ARG A 345 -39.55 27.68 -16.67
N THR A 346 -39.68 28.60 -15.71
CA THR A 346 -38.55 29.40 -15.22
C THR A 346 -37.46 28.51 -14.61
N SER A 347 -37.82 27.60 -13.71
CA SER A 347 -36.84 26.80 -12.96
C SER A 347 -36.14 25.73 -13.80
N TRP A 348 -36.78 25.20 -14.85
CA TRP A 348 -36.23 24.09 -15.63
C TRP A 348 -35.69 24.46 -17.00
N PHE A 349 -36.18 25.56 -17.61
CA PHE A 349 -35.84 25.89 -19.00
C PHE A 349 -35.34 27.33 -19.18
N LEU A 350 -36.02 28.31 -18.57
CA LEU A 350 -35.92 29.72 -18.98
C LEU A 350 -35.23 30.63 -17.96
N GLY A 351 -34.82 30.11 -16.81
CA GLY A 351 -34.00 30.86 -15.85
C GLY A 351 -32.62 31.18 -16.45
N LYS A 352 -32.02 32.30 -16.01
CA LYS A 352 -30.68 32.70 -16.45
C LYS A 352 -29.67 31.59 -16.19
N GLY A 353 -28.89 31.23 -17.21
CA GLY A 353 -27.89 30.15 -17.14
C GLY A 353 -28.46 28.73 -17.11
N ARG A 354 -29.77 28.54 -16.90
CA ARG A 354 -30.35 27.21 -16.65
C ARG A 354 -30.15 26.23 -17.79
N ALA A 355 -30.34 26.69 -19.03
CA ALA A 355 -30.12 25.86 -20.20
C ALA A 355 -28.66 25.38 -20.34
N GLN A 356 -27.70 26.25 -20.01
CA GLN A 356 -26.28 25.92 -20.05
C GLN A 356 -25.94 24.87 -18.98
N GLU A 357 -26.47 25.03 -17.76
CA GLU A 357 -26.30 24.06 -16.68
C GLU A 357 -26.83 22.67 -17.06
N VAL A 358 -28.07 22.59 -17.55
CA VAL A 358 -28.70 21.30 -17.90
C VAL A 358 -27.97 20.65 -19.08
N VAL A 359 -27.58 21.42 -20.09
CA VAL A 359 -26.79 20.91 -21.23
C VAL A 359 -25.44 20.39 -20.75
N ALA A 360 -24.73 21.13 -19.89
CA ALA A 360 -23.45 20.69 -19.34
C ALA A 360 -23.59 19.41 -18.51
N GLN A 361 -24.66 19.27 -17.73
CA GLN A 361 -24.96 18.06 -16.97
C GLN A 361 -25.20 16.85 -17.90
N LEU A 362 -25.97 17.01 -18.97
CA LEU A 362 -26.22 15.95 -19.95
C LEU A 362 -24.96 15.55 -20.72
N GLN A 363 -24.14 16.53 -21.10
CA GLN A 363 -22.84 16.29 -21.74
C GLN A 363 -21.86 15.56 -20.82
N ALA A 364 -21.87 15.84 -19.52
CA ALA A 364 -21.08 15.12 -18.53
C ALA A 364 -21.49 13.64 -18.44
N VAL A 365 -22.81 13.36 -18.49
CA VAL A 365 -23.33 11.98 -18.55
C VAL A 365 -22.91 11.28 -19.84
N GLU A 366 -23.04 11.93 -21.00
CA GLU A 366 -22.62 11.38 -22.29
C GLU A 366 -21.12 11.05 -22.29
N THR A 367 -20.29 11.95 -21.77
CA THR A 367 -18.84 11.77 -21.71
C THR A 367 -18.48 10.60 -20.80
N LEU A 368 -19.05 10.55 -19.59
CA LEU A 368 -18.85 9.45 -18.65
C LEU A 368 -19.24 8.09 -19.26
N ALA A 369 -20.40 8.00 -19.89
CA ALA A 369 -20.88 6.78 -20.52
C ALA A 369 -20.00 6.35 -21.71
N THR A 370 -19.50 7.30 -22.49
CA THR A 370 -18.58 7.06 -23.61
C THR A 370 -17.23 6.54 -23.12
N GLU A 371 -16.60 7.23 -22.16
CA GLU A 371 -15.32 6.80 -21.57
C GLU A 371 -15.42 5.42 -20.92
N ALA A 372 -16.54 5.15 -20.24
CA ALA A 372 -16.77 3.85 -19.63
C ALA A 372 -17.01 2.74 -20.66
N ALA A 373 -17.61 3.05 -21.82
CA ALA A 373 -17.75 2.10 -22.91
C ALA A 373 -16.39 1.73 -23.53
N ASP A 374 -15.54 2.72 -23.79
CA ASP A 374 -14.17 2.51 -24.28
C ASP A 374 -13.35 1.69 -23.29
N PHE A 375 -13.49 1.98 -21.99
CA PHE A 375 -12.88 1.21 -20.92
C PHE A 375 -13.34 -0.27 -20.95
N SER A 376 -14.64 -0.53 -21.09
CA SER A 376 -15.16 -1.90 -21.22
C SER A 376 -14.65 -2.61 -22.48
N ALA A 377 -14.52 -1.88 -23.59
CA ALA A 377 -14.00 -2.43 -24.84
C ALA A 377 -12.54 -2.90 -24.68
N LEU A 378 -11.70 -2.11 -24.02
CA LEU A 378 -10.30 -2.46 -23.73
C LEU A 378 -10.16 -3.68 -22.82
N LEU A 379 -11.13 -3.91 -21.94
CA LEU A 379 -11.21 -5.10 -21.10
C LEU A 379 -11.88 -6.31 -21.81
N GLY A 380 -12.31 -6.16 -23.06
CA GLY A 380 -13.00 -7.21 -23.81
C GLY A 380 -14.44 -7.48 -23.35
N ASN A 381 -15.02 -6.61 -22.52
CA ASN A 381 -16.38 -6.77 -22.00
C ASN A 381 -17.43 -6.17 -22.95
N LYS A 382 -17.78 -6.93 -24.00
CA LYS A 382 -18.71 -6.51 -25.06
C LYS A 382 -20.11 -6.15 -24.55
N GLN A 383 -20.61 -6.87 -23.55
CA GLN A 383 -21.95 -6.62 -22.99
C GLN A 383 -21.99 -5.26 -22.27
N GLN A 384 -21.04 -4.99 -21.37
CA GLN A 384 -20.98 -3.70 -20.68
C GLN A 384 -20.70 -2.55 -21.65
N GLN A 385 -19.85 -2.77 -22.66
CA GLN A 385 -19.60 -1.79 -23.70
C GLN A 385 -20.91 -1.37 -24.38
N ALA A 386 -21.72 -2.33 -24.85
CA ALA A 386 -22.99 -2.05 -25.52
C ALA A 386 -23.98 -1.29 -24.62
N GLN A 387 -24.10 -1.71 -23.35
CA GLN A 387 -24.97 -1.03 -22.37
C GLN A 387 -24.55 0.43 -22.14
N ARG A 388 -23.25 0.69 -22.02
CA ARG A 388 -22.70 2.03 -21.79
C ARG A 388 -22.83 2.92 -23.04
N GLN A 389 -22.67 2.37 -24.24
CA GLN A 389 -22.94 3.08 -25.50
C GLN A 389 -24.43 3.45 -25.66
N ALA A 390 -25.34 2.57 -25.25
CA ALA A 390 -26.77 2.87 -25.24
C ALA A 390 -27.10 4.03 -24.28
N LEU A 391 -26.46 4.07 -23.10
CA LEU A 391 -26.61 5.18 -22.16
C LEU A 391 -26.06 6.51 -22.72
N ALA A 392 -24.90 6.49 -23.37
CA ALA A 392 -24.35 7.67 -24.04
C ALA A 392 -25.31 8.20 -25.12
N THR A 393 -25.89 7.30 -25.91
CA THR A 393 -26.89 7.64 -26.94
C THR A 393 -28.14 8.26 -26.31
N ARG A 394 -28.63 7.69 -25.20
CA ARG A 394 -29.77 8.22 -24.45
C ARG A 394 -29.50 9.61 -23.89
N ALA A 395 -28.27 9.89 -23.43
CA ALA A 395 -27.87 11.20 -22.94
C ALA A 395 -27.90 12.26 -24.07
N ARG A 396 -27.37 11.92 -25.25
CA ARG A 396 -27.42 12.79 -26.44
C ARG A 396 -28.85 13.06 -26.89
N GLN A 397 -29.71 12.04 -26.87
CA GLN A 397 -31.14 12.20 -27.16
C GLN A 397 -31.83 13.10 -26.14
N ALA A 398 -31.55 12.93 -24.85
CA ALA A 398 -32.08 13.78 -23.79
C ALA A 398 -31.66 15.25 -23.97
N GLN A 399 -30.42 15.51 -24.41
CA GLN A 399 -29.95 16.86 -24.72
C GLN A 399 -30.75 17.48 -25.88
N SER A 400 -30.94 16.75 -26.98
CA SER A 400 -31.75 17.23 -28.10
C SER A 400 -33.20 17.49 -27.68
N ASN A 401 -33.80 16.57 -26.91
CA ASN A 401 -35.16 16.72 -26.41
C ASN A 401 -35.30 17.91 -25.45
N TYR A 402 -34.32 18.13 -24.57
CA TYR A 402 -34.31 19.27 -23.67
C TYR A 402 -34.32 20.61 -24.43
N LEU A 403 -33.48 20.75 -25.47
CA LEU A 403 -33.43 21.96 -26.29
C LEU A 403 -34.76 22.21 -27.01
N LYS A 404 -35.36 21.17 -27.62
CA LYS A 404 -36.70 21.28 -28.22
C LYS A 404 -37.76 21.72 -27.20
N LYS A 405 -37.74 21.14 -25.99
CA LYS A 405 -38.65 21.52 -24.90
C LYS A 405 -38.42 22.96 -24.45
N ARG A 406 -37.16 23.40 -24.37
CA ARG A 406 -36.83 24.80 -24.06
C ARG A 406 -37.42 25.75 -25.11
N ASP A 407 -37.30 25.43 -26.39
CA ASP A 407 -37.85 26.27 -27.46
C ASP A 407 -39.38 26.34 -27.39
N ILE A 408 -40.05 25.24 -27.04
CA ILE A 408 -41.49 25.22 -26.76
C ILE A 408 -41.83 26.07 -25.53
N ALA A 409 -41.05 25.98 -24.45
CA ALA A 409 -41.25 26.78 -23.25
C ALA A 409 -41.13 28.28 -23.56
N LEU A 410 -40.09 28.65 -24.31
CA LEU A 410 -39.77 30.02 -24.71
C LEU A 410 -40.84 30.61 -25.64
N SER A 411 -41.31 29.83 -26.63
CA SER A 411 -42.37 30.27 -27.55
C SER A 411 -43.72 30.46 -26.87
N ARG A 412 -43.95 29.82 -25.70
CA ARG A 412 -45.16 29.96 -24.88
C ARG A 412 -45.05 31.03 -23.80
N THR A 413 -43.87 31.58 -23.53
CA THR A 413 -43.71 32.62 -22.51
C THR A 413 -44.26 33.94 -23.02
N ARG A 414 -45.07 34.60 -22.19
CA ARG A 414 -45.68 35.91 -22.47
C ARG A 414 -45.47 36.80 -21.25
N MET A 415 -45.58 38.10 -21.46
CA MET A 415 -45.74 39.04 -20.36
C MET A 415 -47.00 38.67 -19.54
N PRO A 416 -46.99 38.82 -18.22
CA PRO A 416 -48.18 38.60 -17.41
C PRO A 416 -49.31 39.53 -17.85
N ALA A 417 -50.56 39.06 -17.79
CA ALA A 417 -51.71 39.91 -18.03
C ALA A 417 -51.72 41.07 -17.00
N PRO A 418 -52.02 42.31 -17.43
CA PRO A 418 -52.11 43.43 -16.52
C PRO A 418 -53.28 43.23 -15.54
N ALA A 419 -53.00 43.36 -14.25
CA ALA A 419 -54.00 43.40 -13.19
C ALA A 419 -54.69 44.77 -13.10
N SER A 420 -54.05 45.82 -13.64
CA SER A 420 -54.55 47.20 -13.63
C SER A 420 -53.87 48.03 -14.73
N ASP A 421 -54.62 48.97 -15.31
CA ASP A 421 -54.11 49.97 -16.27
C ASP A 421 -54.00 51.38 -15.65
N ASN A 422 -53.94 51.47 -14.31
CA ASN A 422 -53.85 52.74 -13.61
C ASN A 422 -52.59 53.52 -14.00
N SER A 423 -52.77 54.62 -14.76
CA SER A 423 -51.68 55.44 -15.29
C SER A 423 -50.80 56.05 -14.20
N GLY A 424 -51.37 56.43 -13.05
CA GLY A 424 -50.61 56.94 -11.91
C GLY A 424 -49.68 55.89 -11.30
N LEU A 425 -50.13 54.64 -11.17
CA LEU A 425 -49.27 53.55 -10.69
C LEU A 425 -48.17 53.18 -11.71
N LEU A 426 -48.47 53.28 -13.01
CA LEU A 426 -47.45 53.09 -14.07
C LEU A 426 -46.38 54.18 -14.02
N GLU A 427 -46.78 55.45 -13.85
CA GLU A 427 -45.85 56.58 -13.72
C GLU A 427 -44.95 56.44 -12.48
N ILE A 428 -45.56 56.11 -11.33
CA ILE A 428 -44.82 55.81 -10.10
C ILE A 428 -43.81 54.69 -10.33
N ALA A 429 -44.19 53.63 -11.03
CA ALA A 429 -43.30 52.51 -11.31
C ALA A 429 -42.13 52.94 -12.20
N ARG A 430 -42.38 53.66 -13.29
CA ARG A 430 -41.33 54.18 -14.19
C ARG A 430 -40.36 55.12 -13.45
N LYS A 431 -40.90 56.05 -12.66
CA LYS A 431 -40.10 56.99 -11.85
C LYS A 431 -39.28 56.28 -10.77
N THR A 432 -39.84 55.24 -10.16
CA THR A 432 -39.13 54.49 -9.11
C THR A 432 -38.03 53.63 -9.69
N LEU A 433 -38.32 52.89 -10.77
CA LEU A 433 -37.38 51.96 -11.41
C LEU A 433 -36.25 52.67 -12.17
N SER A 434 -36.47 53.90 -12.67
CA SER A 434 -35.42 54.70 -13.34
C SER A 434 -34.32 55.21 -12.40
N LYS A 435 -34.47 55.07 -11.07
CA LYS A 435 -33.45 55.49 -10.11
C LYS A 435 -32.19 54.61 -10.27
N PRO A 436 -31.00 55.20 -10.54
CA PRO A 436 -29.78 54.42 -10.83
C PRO A 436 -29.39 53.43 -9.72
N LYS A 437 -29.68 53.76 -8.46
CA LYS A 437 -29.39 52.91 -7.30
C LYS A 437 -30.05 51.52 -7.33
N TYR A 438 -31.05 51.30 -8.19
CA TYR A 438 -31.74 50.01 -8.33
C TYR A 438 -31.21 49.14 -9.46
N GLY A 439 -30.30 49.65 -10.32
CA GLY A 439 -29.69 48.86 -11.39
C GLY A 439 -30.68 48.27 -12.39
N VAL A 440 -31.86 48.89 -12.57
CA VAL A 440 -32.86 48.46 -13.54
C VAL A 440 -32.41 48.89 -14.93
N GLY A 441 -32.47 47.98 -15.89
CA GLY A 441 -32.05 48.24 -17.26
C GLY A 441 -33.09 49.04 -18.05
N ARG A 442 -32.91 49.08 -19.38
CA ARG A 442 -33.94 49.59 -20.29
C ARG A 442 -35.20 48.73 -20.16
N ILE A 443 -36.36 49.37 -19.98
CA ILE A 443 -37.64 48.67 -19.85
C ILE A 443 -38.37 48.74 -21.18
N GLU A 444 -38.52 47.61 -21.86
CA GLU A 444 -39.28 47.50 -23.12
C GLU A 444 -40.78 47.57 -22.87
N ARG A 445 -41.26 46.78 -21.89
CA ARG A 445 -42.67 46.77 -21.47
C ARG A 445 -42.76 46.74 -19.95
N LEU A 446 -43.75 47.45 -19.41
CA LEU A 446 -44.08 47.49 -17.99
C LEU A 446 -45.56 47.23 -17.82
N VAL A 447 -45.93 46.26 -16.99
CA VAL A 447 -47.32 45.94 -16.65
C VAL A 447 -47.48 45.84 -15.15
N ILE A 448 -48.62 46.29 -14.62
CA ILE A 448 -48.99 46.10 -13.21
C ILE A 448 -49.50 44.67 -13.06
N VAL A 449 -48.91 43.87 -12.18
CA VAL A 449 -49.29 42.46 -11.97
C VAL A 449 -50.00 42.21 -10.65
N SER A 450 -50.02 43.19 -9.75
CA SER A 450 -50.86 43.18 -8.56
C SER A 450 -51.42 44.56 -8.29
N ASN A 451 -52.64 44.62 -7.74
CA ASN A 451 -53.22 45.87 -7.29
C ASN A 451 -52.43 46.47 -6.12
N LYS A 452 -52.65 47.77 -5.88
CA LYS A 452 -52.15 48.47 -4.70
C LYS A 452 -52.88 47.96 -3.46
N GLU A 453 -52.11 47.52 -2.48
CA GLU A 453 -52.59 47.02 -1.21
C GLU A 453 -51.89 47.73 -0.06
N HIS A 454 -52.65 48.04 0.99
CA HIS A 454 -52.10 48.49 2.26
C HIS A 454 -51.67 47.29 3.11
N ARG A 455 -50.53 47.39 3.77
CA ARG A 455 -49.96 46.35 4.64
C ARG A 455 -49.47 46.99 5.93
N SER A 456 -49.70 46.30 7.03
CA SER A 456 -49.13 46.64 8.33
C SER A 456 -48.41 45.42 8.91
N ARG A 457 -47.30 45.66 9.61
CA ARG A 457 -46.55 44.62 10.31
C ARG A 457 -45.91 45.19 11.57
N GLU A 458 -46.09 44.48 12.66
CA GLU A 458 -45.34 44.70 13.90
C GLU A 458 -44.10 43.82 13.94
N THR A 459 -42.97 44.40 14.32
CA THR A 459 -41.75 43.65 14.62
C THR A 459 -41.12 44.19 15.89
N SER A 460 -40.68 43.30 16.77
CA SER A 460 -39.96 43.70 17.98
C SER A 460 -38.49 43.29 17.90
N GLU A 461 -37.63 44.17 18.38
CA GLU A 461 -36.22 43.91 18.64
C GLU A 461 -36.02 43.84 20.15
N GLU A 462 -35.47 42.73 20.63
CA GLU A 462 -35.19 42.51 22.05
C GLU A 462 -33.68 42.66 22.27
N LYS A 463 -33.30 43.60 23.13
CA LYS A 463 -31.92 43.82 23.55
C LYS A 463 -31.80 43.45 25.02
N PHE A 464 -31.13 42.34 25.30
CA PHE A 464 -30.86 41.89 26.66
C PHE A 464 -29.64 42.61 27.22
N HIS A 465 -29.79 43.17 28.42
CA HIS A 465 -28.74 43.90 29.15
C HIS A 465 -28.16 43.07 30.30
N ASP A 466 -28.91 42.08 30.81
CA ASP A 466 -28.49 41.23 31.91
C ASP A 466 -29.01 39.79 31.75
N VAL A 467 -28.21 38.83 32.22
CA VAL A 467 -28.51 37.39 32.19
C VAL A 467 -28.22 36.83 33.58
N ASP A 468 -29.27 36.61 34.35
CA ASP A 468 -29.17 35.97 35.66
C ASP A 468 -29.48 34.48 35.53
N VAL A 469 -28.70 33.63 36.21
CA VAL A 469 -28.89 32.19 36.23
C VAL A 469 -28.99 31.75 37.68
N SER A 470 -30.19 31.38 38.11
CA SER A 470 -30.43 30.92 39.47
C SER A 470 -29.84 29.52 39.71
N LEU A 471 -29.62 29.19 40.98
CA LEU A 471 -29.05 27.90 41.42
C LEU A 471 -29.91 26.68 41.05
N ASP A 472 -31.19 26.86 40.73
CA ASP A 472 -32.10 25.82 40.21
C ASP A 472 -32.10 25.69 38.68
N GLY A 473 -31.27 26.49 37.98
CA GLY A 473 -31.09 26.44 36.53
C GLY A 473 -32.03 27.35 35.73
N THR A 474 -32.82 28.22 36.37
CA THR A 474 -33.67 29.19 35.66
C THR A 474 -32.83 30.35 35.11
N VAL A 475 -32.94 30.61 33.81
CA VAL A 475 -32.26 31.74 33.15
C VAL A 475 -33.25 32.89 33.00
N THR A 476 -32.96 34.02 33.66
CA THR A 476 -33.74 35.26 33.55
C THR A 476 -32.97 36.26 32.70
N LEU A 477 -33.55 36.64 31.56
CA LEU A 477 -33.01 37.64 30.65
C LEU A 477 -33.71 38.98 30.89
N THR A 478 -32.98 40.00 31.33
CA THR A 478 -33.52 41.35 31.53
C THR A 478 -33.08 42.24 30.38
N GLY A 479 -34.00 42.95 29.75
CA GLY A 479 -33.72 43.69 28.52
C GLY A 479 -34.75 44.74 28.15
N THR A 480 -34.49 45.45 27.07
CA THR A 480 -35.44 46.37 26.42
C THR A 480 -36.02 45.71 25.18
N LYS A 481 -37.34 45.71 25.06
CA LYS A 481 -38.04 45.32 23.83
C LYS A 481 -38.50 46.59 23.11
N THR A 482 -37.95 46.86 21.94
CA THR A 482 -38.40 47.94 21.08
C THR A 482 -39.30 47.37 19.99
N THR A 483 -40.57 47.76 20.01
CA THR A 483 -41.54 47.39 18.98
C THR A 483 -41.63 48.48 17.91
N TYR A 484 -41.52 48.08 16.64
CA TYR A 484 -41.70 48.93 15.48
C TYR A 484 -42.98 48.55 14.75
N HIS A 485 -43.81 49.54 14.42
CA HIS A 485 -45.01 49.40 13.60
C HIS A 485 -44.72 49.91 12.19
N TYR A 486 -44.63 48.97 11.25
CA TYR A 486 -44.47 49.29 9.84
C TYR A 486 -45.83 49.37 9.17
N GLU A 487 -46.06 50.46 8.45
CA GLU A 487 -47.22 50.63 7.58
C GLU A 487 -46.74 51.04 6.21
N TRP A 488 -47.21 50.35 5.17
CA TRP A 488 -46.83 50.66 3.81
C TRP A 488 -47.90 50.26 2.81
N ASP A 489 -47.95 51.00 1.70
CA ASP A 489 -48.62 50.57 0.50
C ASP A 489 -47.64 49.79 -0.37
N GLN A 490 -48.11 48.72 -1.03
CA GLN A 490 -47.32 48.00 -2.02
C GLN A 490 -48.14 47.56 -3.23
N TYR A 491 -47.45 47.43 -4.36
CA TYR A 491 -47.95 46.74 -5.55
C TYR A 491 -46.77 46.16 -6.32
N GLN A 492 -47.05 45.30 -7.28
CA GLN A 492 -46.03 44.64 -8.09
C GLN A 492 -46.22 44.98 -9.56
N VAL A 493 -45.09 45.19 -10.23
CA VAL A 493 -45.02 45.35 -11.69
C VAL A 493 -44.10 44.30 -12.29
N ALA A 494 -44.41 43.83 -13.49
CA ALA A 494 -43.50 43.05 -14.30
C ALA A 494 -42.90 43.92 -15.42
N THR A 495 -41.59 43.79 -15.63
CA THR A 495 -40.85 44.49 -16.68
C THR A 495 -40.18 43.50 -17.62
N ALA A 496 -40.23 43.76 -18.93
CA ALA A 496 -39.38 43.08 -19.91
C ALA A 496 -38.12 43.93 -20.12
N GLU A 497 -36.95 43.33 -19.89
CA GLU A 497 -35.65 44.03 -19.95
C GLU A 497 -34.63 43.21 -20.74
N PRO A 498 -33.77 43.86 -21.57
CA PRO A 498 -32.68 43.20 -22.26
C PRO A 498 -31.53 42.88 -21.30
N ASP A 499 -30.89 41.73 -21.52
CA ASP A 499 -29.71 41.20 -20.81
C ASP A 499 -28.81 40.52 -21.84
N GLY A 500 -27.94 41.32 -22.49
CA GLY A 500 -27.22 40.91 -23.69
C GLY A 500 -28.17 40.71 -24.87
N ASP A 501 -28.06 39.57 -25.55
CA ASP A 501 -28.88 39.22 -26.73
C ASP A 501 -30.26 38.62 -26.37
N LYS A 502 -30.65 38.69 -25.09
CA LYS A 502 -31.85 38.03 -24.56
C LYS A 502 -32.71 39.01 -23.79
N TYR A 503 -33.99 38.68 -23.65
CA TYR A 503 -34.92 39.43 -22.81
C TYR A 503 -35.40 38.57 -21.64
N TYR A 504 -35.56 39.19 -20.48
CA TYR A 504 -36.06 38.55 -19.27
C TYR A 504 -37.22 39.34 -18.66
N ILE A 505 -38.15 38.62 -18.06
CA ILE A 505 -39.21 39.21 -17.24
C ILE A 505 -38.66 39.42 -15.83
N TYR A 506 -38.71 40.63 -15.31
CA TYR A 506 -38.41 40.95 -13.91
C TYR A 506 -39.68 41.32 -13.18
N TYR A 507 -39.85 40.80 -11.98
CA TYR A 507 -40.96 41.15 -11.10
C TYR A 507 -40.45 42.05 -9.98
N ASN A 508 -41.07 43.23 -9.87
CA ASN A 508 -40.62 44.32 -9.03
C ASN A 508 -41.73 44.69 -8.06
N THR A 509 -41.52 44.48 -6.77
CA THR A 509 -42.43 44.92 -5.71
C THR A 509 -42.04 46.32 -5.29
N LEU A 510 -42.94 47.28 -5.49
CA LEU A 510 -42.79 48.67 -5.11
C LEU A 510 -43.49 48.90 -3.77
N LYS A 511 -42.85 49.65 -2.88
CA LYS A 511 -43.36 49.94 -1.53
C LYS A 511 -43.29 51.43 -1.22
N TYR A 512 -44.29 51.93 -0.50
CA TYR A 512 -44.36 53.28 0.02
C TYR A 512 -44.63 53.21 1.53
N PHE A 513 -43.63 53.47 2.35
CA PHE A 513 -43.78 53.41 3.80
C PHE A 513 -44.35 54.73 4.35
N THR A 514 -45.40 54.62 5.15
CA THR A 514 -45.99 55.72 5.93
C THR A 514 -45.49 55.69 7.38
N SER A 515 -45.15 54.51 7.90
CA SER A 515 -44.55 54.32 9.22
C SER A 515 -43.49 53.20 9.19
N GLY A 516 -42.50 53.28 10.07
CA GLY A 516 -41.46 52.27 10.25
C GLY A 516 -40.38 52.69 11.25
N ALA A 517 -39.32 51.89 11.37
CA ALA A 517 -38.14 52.24 12.17
C ALA A 517 -37.39 53.47 11.62
N SER A 518 -36.46 54.00 12.41
CA SER A 518 -35.70 55.24 12.10
C SER A 518 -34.93 55.22 10.78
N THR A 519 -34.56 54.05 10.26
CA THR A 519 -33.84 53.87 8.98
C THR A 519 -34.77 53.61 7.80
N THR A 520 -36.09 53.55 8.04
CA THR A 520 -37.07 53.25 6.99
C THR A 520 -37.21 54.44 6.04
N PRO A 521 -37.13 54.23 4.72
CA PRO A 521 -37.38 55.29 3.74
C PRO A 521 -38.88 55.64 3.71
N LEU A 522 -39.27 56.69 4.45
CA LEU A 522 -40.66 57.14 4.54
C LEU A 522 -41.04 58.08 3.39
N ASN A 523 -42.33 58.14 3.10
CA ASN A 523 -42.97 59.11 2.20
C ASN A 523 -42.44 59.14 0.75
N HIS A 524 -41.92 58.02 0.27
CA HIS A 524 -41.60 57.86 -1.15
C HIS A 524 -41.61 56.39 -1.58
N TRP A 525 -41.82 56.18 -2.88
CA TRP A 525 -41.79 54.85 -3.47
C TRP A 525 -40.36 54.34 -3.62
N ILE A 526 -40.17 53.09 -3.18
CA ILE A 526 -38.93 52.34 -3.27
C ILE A 526 -39.14 50.97 -3.91
N LEU A 527 -38.09 50.45 -4.55
CA LEU A 527 -38.03 49.05 -4.95
C LEU A 527 -37.75 48.19 -3.71
N GLY A 528 -38.76 47.44 -3.25
CA GLY A 528 -38.65 46.61 -2.05
C GLY A 528 -38.10 45.21 -2.34
N LYS A 529 -38.52 44.59 -3.45
CA LYS A 529 -38.01 43.28 -3.89
C LYS A 529 -38.00 43.23 -5.41
N ARG A 530 -36.96 42.60 -5.96
CA ARG A 530 -36.83 42.33 -7.38
C ARG A 530 -36.42 40.87 -7.56
N PHE A 531 -37.08 40.16 -8.46
CA PHE A 531 -36.66 38.81 -8.86
C PHE A 531 -36.70 38.66 -10.37
N GLN A 532 -35.70 37.97 -10.91
CA GLN A 532 -35.64 37.61 -12.32
C GLN A 532 -36.50 36.37 -12.57
N GLY A 533 -37.37 36.47 -13.56
CA GLY A 533 -38.25 35.42 -14.04
C GLY A 533 -37.72 34.73 -15.29
N SER A 534 -38.63 34.32 -16.17
CA SER A 534 -38.30 33.60 -17.41
C SER A 534 -37.66 34.50 -18.46
N GLU A 535 -36.77 33.89 -19.26
CA GLU A 535 -36.42 34.36 -20.60
C GLU A 535 -37.69 34.45 -21.47
N ILE A 536 -37.80 35.51 -22.27
CA ILE A 536 -38.93 35.77 -23.18
C ILE A 536 -38.39 36.16 -24.56
N LEU A 537 -39.11 35.78 -25.63
CA LEU A 537 -38.82 36.27 -26.99
C LEU A 537 -39.25 37.72 -27.12
N GLU A 538 -38.49 38.51 -27.87
CA GLU A 538 -38.84 39.91 -28.17
C GLU A 538 -40.24 40.04 -28.77
N GLY A 539 -40.58 39.22 -29.78
CA GLY A 539 -41.91 39.19 -30.37
C GLY A 539 -43.04 38.76 -29.43
N ASN A 540 -42.73 38.25 -28.24
CA ASN A 540 -43.70 37.92 -27.20
C ASN A 540 -43.83 39.01 -26.13
N ILE A 541 -43.05 40.10 -26.23
CA ILE A 541 -43.10 41.21 -25.27
C ILE A 541 -44.40 41.98 -25.43
N ASP A 542 -44.85 42.28 -26.65
CA ASP A 542 -46.03 43.15 -26.92
C ASP A 542 -47.35 42.41 -27.16
N ASN A 543 -47.28 41.09 -27.35
CA ASN A 543 -48.45 40.22 -27.52
C ASN A 543 -49.29 40.03 -26.26
#